data_AF-A0A4Y2DK24-F1
#
_entry.id   AF-A0A4Y2DK24-F1
#
_cell.length_a   1.000
_cell.length_b   1.000
_cell.length_c   1.000
_cell.angle_alpha   90.00
_cell.angle_beta   90.00
_cell.angle_gamma   90.00
#
_symmetry.space_group_name_H-M   'P 1'
#
loop_
_entity.id
_entity.type
_entity.pdbx_description
1 polymer ?
#
loop_
_entity_poly.entity_id
_entity_poly.type
_entity_poly.pdbx_seq_one_letter_code
_entity_poly.pdbx_strand_id
1 'polypeptide(L)'
;MHRYCDVSGKVYSEVAYFRIIPRGKDAETVVVVFGAAKTRVNPVEPVTIPRIELCSAFLLARLSASNLDTLPIQNNGVYLWSDSQIVLSWMHMPPKNGNQFVLNRMARIFGSIGPVESHCRNL
;
A
#
# COMPACT_ATOMS: atom_id res chain seq x y z
N MET A 1 -6.63 4.50 8.80
CA MET A 1 -6.43 3.11 8.33
C MET A 1 -4.97 2.90 7.94
N HIS A 2 -4.38 1.75 8.27
CA HIS A 2 -3.02 1.38 7.86
C HIS A 2 -3.06 0.20 6.89
N ARG A 3 -2.33 0.29 5.78
CA ARG A 3 -2.28 -0.74 4.75
C ARG A 3 -0.84 -1.09 4.40
N TYR A 4 -0.53 -2.37 4.33
CA TYR A 4 0.83 -2.89 4.18
C TYR A 4 0.90 -3.76 2.94
N CYS A 5 1.98 -3.64 2.15
CA CYS A 5 2.26 -4.59 1.08
C CYS A 5 3.52 -5.41 1.39
N ASP A 6 3.50 -6.67 0.98
CA ASP A 6 4.61 -7.61 1.15
C ASP A 6 4.70 -8.55 -0.07
N VAL A 7 5.84 -9.22 -0.22
CA VAL A 7 6.15 -10.15 -1.31
C VAL A 7 6.92 -11.36 -0.79
N SER A 8 6.57 -12.51 -1.35
CA SER A 8 7.34 -13.74 -1.26
C SER A 8 7.75 -14.23 -2.66
N GLY A 9 8.55 -15.28 -2.72
CA GLY A 9 8.91 -15.93 -3.99
C GLY A 9 7.72 -16.48 -4.79
N LYS A 10 6.54 -16.64 -4.19
CA LYS A 10 5.34 -17.23 -4.83
C LYS A 10 4.19 -16.25 -5.02
N VAL A 11 4.06 -15.26 -4.15
CA VAL A 11 2.92 -14.35 -4.13
C VAL A 11 3.34 -12.95 -3.71
N TYR A 12 2.54 -11.96 -4.10
CA TYR A 12 2.57 -10.62 -3.52
C TYR A 12 1.19 -10.29 -2.95
N SER A 13 1.16 -9.51 -1.87
CA SER A 13 -0.07 -9.27 -1.12
C SER A 13 -0.12 -7.87 -0.53
N GLU A 14 -1.34 -7.48 -0.19
CA GLU A 14 -1.63 -6.32 0.60
C GLU A 14 -2.63 -6.65 1.71
N VAL A 15 -2.50 -5.98 2.85
CA VAL A 15 -3.39 -6.11 4.00
C VAL A 15 -3.73 -4.75 4.60
N ALA A 16 -4.99 -4.56 4.97
CA ALA A 16 -5.53 -3.36 5.59
C ALA A 16 -5.95 -3.62 7.05
N TYR A 17 -5.55 -2.73 7.94
CA TYR A 17 -5.93 -2.70 9.35
C TYR A 17 -6.59 -1.36 9.71
N PHE A 18 -7.65 -1.44 10.49
CA PHE A 18 -8.31 -0.28 11.09
C PHE A 18 -7.79 -0.10 12.51
N ARG A 19 -7.15 1.05 12.76
CA ARG A 19 -6.88 1.53 14.12
C ARG A 19 -8.07 2.37 14.56
N ILE A 20 -8.81 1.87 15.54
CA ILE A 20 -10.02 2.48 16.09
C ILE A 20 -9.69 3.03 17.47
N ILE A 21 -10.01 4.30 17.67
CA ILE A 21 -9.98 4.95 18.99
C ILE A 21 -11.46 5.20 19.36
N PRO A 22 -12.04 4.43 20.29
CA PRO A 22 -13.38 4.65 20.79
C PRO A 22 -13.50 6.04 21.42
N ARG A 23 -14.73 6.55 21.50
CA ARG A 23 -15.03 7.81 22.20
C ARG A 23 -15.64 7.53 23.57
N GLY A 24 -15.49 8.45 24.52
CA GLY A 24 -16.12 8.36 25.83
C GLY A 24 -15.31 7.54 26.82
N LYS A 25 -15.98 6.67 27.59
CA LYS A 25 -15.36 5.92 28.70
C LYS A 25 -14.23 4.99 28.26
N ASP A 26 -14.23 4.57 27.01
CA ASP A 26 -13.25 3.63 26.45
C ASP A 26 -12.15 4.33 25.62
N ALA A 27 -12.01 5.65 25.74
CA ALA A 27 -11.09 6.46 24.92
C ALA A 27 -9.59 6.10 25.08
N GLU A 28 -9.23 5.40 26.16
CA GLU A 28 -7.87 4.91 26.39
C GLU A 28 -7.57 3.59 25.66
N THR A 29 -8.61 2.90 25.16
CA THR A 29 -8.43 1.61 24.50
C THR A 29 -8.17 1.82 23.01
N VAL A 30 -7.03 1.34 22.51
CA VAL A 30 -6.77 1.28 21.07
C VAL A 30 -7.13 -0.11 20.57
N VAL A 31 -8.06 -0.18 19.62
CA VAL A 31 -8.45 -1.44 18.97
C VAL A 31 -7.88 -1.47 17.56
N VAL A 32 -7.23 -2.58 17.21
CA VAL A 32 -6.78 -2.83 15.84
C VAL A 32 -7.58 -3.99 15.27
N VAL A 33 -8.23 -3.77 14.13
CA VAL A 33 -9.09 -4.76 13.49
C VAL A 33 -8.58 -5.04 12.08
N PHE A 34 -8.57 -6.31 11.70
CA PHE A 34 -8.36 -6.70 10.31
C PHE A 34 -9.51 -6.20 9.45
N GLY A 35 -9.18 -5.49 8.38
CA GLY A 35 -10.17 -5.00 7.42
C GLY A 35 -10.31 -5.94 6.24
N ALA A 36 -9.24 -6.06 5.47
CA ALA A 36 -9.21 -6.86 4.26
C ALA A 36 -7.77 -7.24 3.91
N ALA A 37 -7.61 -8.29 3.10
CA ALA A 37 -6.36 -8.62 2.46
C ALA A 37 -6.62 -9.05 1.01
N LYS A 38 -5.63 -8.79 0.14
CA LYS A 38 -5.65 -9.24 -1.24
C LYS A 38 -4.28 -9.78 -1.63
N THR A 39 -4.27 -11.03 -2.09
CA THR A 39 -3.06 -11.72 -2.53
C THR A 39 -3.16 -12.07 -4.00
N ARG A 40 -2.02 -12.04 -4.70
CA ARG A 40 -1.89 -12.45 -6.10
C ARG A 40 -0.69 -13.37 -6.26
N VAL A 41 -0.86 -14.39 -7.10
CA VAL A 41 0.23 -15.30 -7.47
C VAL A 41 1.22 -14.57 -8.37
N ASN A 42 2.51 -14.82 -8.15
CA ASN A 42 3.56 -14.29 -9.00
C ASN A 42 3.40 -14.84 -10.44
N PRO A 43 3.78 -14.07 -11.47
CA PRO A 43 3.82 -14.59 -12.83
C PRO A 43 4.69 -15.86 -12.92
N VAL A 44 4.31 -16.77 -13.81
CA VAL A 44 5.11 -17.98 -14.11
C VAL A 44 6.43 -17.60 -14.76
N GLU A 45 6.43 -16.51 -15.54
CA GLU A 45 7.63 -15.98 -16.17
C GLU A 45 8.58 -15.39 -15.12
N PRO A 46 9.92 -15.52 -15.31
CA PRO A 46 10.89 -14.96 -14.39
C PRO A 46 10.74 -13.44 -14.25
N VAL A 47 10.47 -12.99 -13.03
CA VAL A 47 10.46 -11.57 -12.66
C VAL A 47 11.37 -11.36 -11.46
N THR A 48 12.07 -10.23 -11.44
CA THR A 48 12.94 -9.89 -10.32
C THR A 48 12.11 -9.52 -9.10
N ILE A 49 12.61 -9.84 -7.89
CA ILE A 49 11.96 -9.49 -6.62
C ILE A 49 11.57 -8.00 -6.58
N PRO A 50 12.44 -7.03 -6.94
CA PRO A 50 12.07 -5.61 -6.95
C PRO A 50 10.88 -5.25 -7.84
N ARG A 51 10.70 -5.94 -8.97
CA ARG A 51 9.53 -5.72 -9.85
C ARG A 51 8.24 -6.25 -9.23
N ILE A 52 8.33 -7.32 -8.46
CA ILE A 52 7.19 -7.90 -7.74
C ILE A 52 6.84 -7.04 -6.53
N GLU A 53 7.84 -6.54 -5.78
CA GLU A 53 7.65 -5.55 -4.71
C GLU A 53 6.93 -4.31 -5.22
N LEU A 54 7.35 -3.78 -6.37
CA LEU A 54 6.68 -2.64 -7.01
C LEU A 54 5.26 -2.99 -7.50
N CYS A 55 5.00 -4.24 -7.90
CA CYS A 55 3.64 -4.71 -8.19
C CYS A 55 2.78 -4.78 -6.92
N SER A 56 3.37 -5.14 -5.78
CA SER A 56 2.71 -5.17 -4.48
C SER A 56 2.33 -3.75 -4.02
N ALA A 57 3.26 -2.80 -4.13
CA ALA A 57 2.99 -1.38 -3.88
C ALA A 57 1.88 -0.83 -4.80
N PHE A 58 1.85 -1.25 -6.07
CA PHE A 58 0.75 -0.91 -6.97
C PHE A 58 -0.58 -1.52 -6.57
N LEU A 59 -0.60 -2.77 -6.11
CA LEU A 59 -1.81 -3.40 -5.61
C LEU A 59 -2.36 -2.62 -4.40
N LEU A 60 -1.48 -2.23 -3.49
CA LEU A 60 -1.76 -1.41 -2.32
C LEU A 60 -2.34 -0.04 -2.67
N ALA A 61 -1.67 0.71 -3.55
CA ALA A 61 -2.14 2.02 -4.04
C ALA A 61 -3.50 1.95 -4.77
N ARG A 62 -3.71 0.89 -5.55
CA ARG A 62 -4.99 0.72 -6.27
C ARG A 62 -6.13 0.41 -5.32
N LEU A 63 -5.88 -0.36 -4.26
CA LEU A 63 -6.92 -0.71 -3.31
C LEU A 63 -7.16 0.39 -2.27
N SER A 64 -6.18 1.25 -1.98
CA SER A 64 -6.41 2.42 -1.14
C SER A 64 -7.42 3.39 -1.75
N ALA A 65 -7.52 3.43 -3.08
CA ALA A 65 -8.54 4.17 -3.81
C ALA A 65 -9.95 3.51 -3.78
N SER A 66 -10.07 2.26 -3.33
CA SER A 66 -11.37 1.59 -3.24
C SER A 66 -12.12 2.00 -1.96
N ASN A 67 -13.38 2.37 -2.13
CA ASN A 67 -14.25 3.05 -1.17
C ASN A 67 -14.45 2.27 0.14
N LEU A 68 -13.53 2.43 1.08
CA LEU A 68 -13.79 2.17 2.50
C LEU A 68 -14.65 3.26 3.14
N ASP A 69 -15.06 4.27 2.37
CA ASP A 69 -16.10 5.25 2.69
C ASP A 69 -17.48 4.61 2.94
N THR A 70 -17.63 3.32 2.61
CA THR A 70 -18.82 2.53 2.92
C THR A 70 -18.86 2.09 4.39
N LEU A 71 -17.74 2.14 5.11
CA LEU A 71 -17.72 1.83 6.54
C LEU A 71 -18.24 3.04 7.33
N PRO A 72 -19.15 2.83 8.31
CA PRO A 72 -19.69 3.89 9.15
C PRO A 72 -18.69 4.33 10.24
N ILE A 73 -17.42 4.55 9.85
CA ILE A 73 -16.32 4.90 10.74
C ILE A 73 -15.68 6.18 10.21
N GLN A 74 -15.48 7.16 11.08
CA GLN A 74 -14.75 8.37 10.71
C GLN A 74 -13.30 8.02 10.35
N ASN A 75 -12.93 8.25 9.08
CA ASN A 75 -11.61 7.93 8.57
C ASN A 75 -10.66 9.13 8.78
N ASN A 76 -9.70 8.99 9.70
CA ASN A 76 -8.65 10.00 9.96
C ASN A 76 -7.43 9.85 9.03
N GLY A 77 -7.64 9.32 7.82
CA GLY A 77 -6.61 9.18 6.79
C GLY A 77 -6.16 7.74 6.53
N VAL A 78 -5.51 7.57 5.39
CA VAL A 78 -4.99 6.30 4.88
C VAL A 78 -3.46 6.35 4.85
N TYR A 79 -2.83 5.37 5.49
CA TYR A 79 -1.37 5.21 5.54
C TYR A 79 -0.99 3.95 4.78
N LEU A 80 -0.06 4.07 3.84
CA LEU A 80 0.43 2.98 3.00
C LEU A 80 1.88 2.67 3.39
N TRP A 81 2.21 1.38 3.53
CA TRP A 81 3.49 0.91 4.05
C TRP A 81 4.10 -0.17 3.14
N SER A 82 5.40 -0.06 2.91
CA SER A 82 6.24 -1.06 2.26
C SER A 82 7.54 -1.21 3.05
N ASP A 83 8.04 -2.44 3.22
CA ASP A 83 9.36 -2.73 3.81
C ASP A 83 10.49 -2.82 2.77
N SER A 84 10.13 -2.92 1.48
CA SER A 84 11.08 -2.88 0.36
C SER A 84 11.79 -1.52 0.24
N GLN A 85 13.04 -1.47 0.67
CA GLN A 85 13.90 -0.29 0.53
C GLN A 85 14.06 0.15 -0.92
N ILE A 86 14.09 -0.80 -1.88
CA ILE A 86 14.23 -0.46 -3.29
C ILE A 86 12.97 0.21 -3.84
N VAL A 87 11.77 -0.25 -3.46
CA VAL A 87 10.52 0.42 -3.83
C VAL A 87 10.47 1.82 -3.25
N LEU A 88 10.77 1.99 -1.96
CA LEU A 88 10.83 3.30 -1.32
C LEU A 88 11.83 4.24 -2.00
N SER A 89 13.01 3.72 -2.35
CA SER A 89 14.03 4.50 -3.06
C SER A 89 13.52 5.01 -4.41
N TRP A 90 12.78 4.19 -5.16
CA TRP A 90 12.21 4.59 -6.44
C TRP A 90 11.10 5.63 -6.27
N MET A 91 10.24 5.51 -5.26
CA MET A 91 9.18 6.50 -5.01
C MET A 91 9.73 7.88 -4.68
N HIS A 92 10.82 7.95 -3.92
CA HIS A 92 11.49 9.22 -3.62
C HIS A 92 12.31 9.74 -4.80
N MET A 93 13.02 8.85 -5.49
CA MET A 93 13.89 9.20 -6.60
C MET A 93 13.78 8.14 -7.71
N PRO A 94 13.07 8.44 -8.81
CA PRO A 94 12.96 7.54 -9.93
C PRO A 94 14.34 7.11 -10.45
N PRO A 95 14.51 5.87 -10.93
CA PRO A 95 15.79 5.40 -11.44
C PRO A 95 16.23 6.24 -12.65
N LYS A 96 17.48 6.75 -12.61
CA LYS A 96 18.06 7.62 -13.66
C LYS A 96 18.08 6.95 -15.05
N ASN A 97 18.26 5.63 -15.09
CA ASN A 97 18.32 4.86 -16.33
C ASN A 97 17.00 4.11 -16.57
N GLY A 98 16.06 4.75 -17.27
CA GLY A 98 15.20 4.16 -18.30
C GLY A 98 14.46 2.84 -18.06
N ASN A 99 14.30 2.34 -16.83
CA ASN A 99 13.52 1.13 -16.60
C ASN A 99 12.03 1.46 -16.77
N GLN A 100 11.56 1.38 -18.01
CA GLN A 100 10.20 1.76 -18.41
C GLN A 100 9.14 1.03 -17.58
N PHE A 101 9.40 -0.22 -17.16
CA PHE A 101 8.51 -0.95 -16.27
C PHE A 101 8.35 -0.23 -14.92
N VAL A 102 9.46 0.18 -14.31
CA VAL A 102 9.46 0.87 -13.01
C VAL A 102 8.77 2.22 -13.14
N LEU A 103 9.16 3.02 -14.14
CA LEU A 103 8.58 4.35 -14.38
C LEU A 103 7.06 4.28 -14.64
N ASN A 104 6.62 3.38 -15.52
CA ASN A 104 5.20 3.19 -15.81
C ASN A 104 4.42 2.73 -14.57
N ARG A 105 5.03 1.88 -13.72
CA ARG A 105 4.36 1.39 -12.52
C ARG A 105 4.25 2.49 -11.46
N MET A 106 5.31 3.27 -11.25
CA MET A 106 5.29 4.43 -10.37
C MET A 106 4.23 5.45 -10.79
N ALA A 107 4.17 5.80 -12.07
CA ALA A 107 3.15 6.72 -12.58
C ALA A 107 1.72 6.24 -12.26
N ARG A 108 1.47 4.92 -12.37
CA ARG A 108 0.18 4.33 -11.99
C ARG A 108 -0.07 4.33 -10.49
N ILE A 109 0.97 4.18 -9.68
CA ILE A 109 0.88 4.28 -8.22
C ILE A 109 0.47 5.70 -7.82
N PHE A 110 1.22 6.71 -8.28
CA PHE A 110 0.89 8.11 -8.01
C PHE A 110 -0.50 8.49 -8.53
N GLY A 111 -0.88 8.01 -9.73
CA GLY A 111 -2.23 8.23 -10.27
C GLY A 111 -3.35 7.52 -9.50
N SER A 112 -3.06 6.48 -8.72
CA SER A 112 -4.05 5.76 -7.91
C SER A 112 -4.27 6.39 -6.53
N ILE A 113 -3.28 7.09 -5.98
CA ILE A 113 -3.32 7.56 -4.58
C ILE A 113 -4.10 8.89 -4.44
N GLY A 114 -4.37 9.62 -5.53
CA GLY A 114 -5.07 10.92 -5.49
C GLY A 114 -4.30 11.99 -4.68
N PRO A 115 -4.82 13.22 -4.51
CA PRO A 115 -4.22 14.25 -3.66
C PRO A 115 -4.50 13.98 -2.17
N VAL A 116 -4.62 12.72 -1.79
CA VAL A 116 -4.84 12.34 -0.40
C VAL A 116 -3.59 12.80 0.35
N GLU A 117 -3.76 13.56 1.43
CA GLU A 117 -2.75 13.80 2.47
C GLU A 117 -2.41 12.49 3.20
N SER A 118 -2.32 11.38 2.46
CA SER A 118 -1.66 10.17 2.88
C SER A 118 -0.23 10.60 3.12
N HIS A 119 0.14 10.61 4.40
CA HIS A 119 1.52 10.68 4.80
C HIS A 119 2.20 9.42 4.25
N CYS A 120 2.57 9.49 2.97
CA CYS A 120 3.57 8.69 2.29
C CYS A 120 4.93 9.04 2.89
N ARG A 121 5.06 8.88 4.22
CA ARG A 121 6.36 8.98 4.89
C ARG A 121 7.14 7.68 4.72
N ASN A 122 6.48 6.60 4.27
CA ASN A 122 7.06 5.27 4.06
C ASN A 122 6.47 4.60 2.80
N LEU A 123 6.10 5.41 1.81
CA LEU A 123 5.89 5.07 0.41
C LEU A 123 6.21 6.28 -0.44
#